data_AF-A0A7V8V1C8-F1
#
_entry.id   AF-A0A7V8V1C8-F1
#
_cell.length_a   1.000
_cell.length_b   1.000
_cell.length_c   1.000
_cell.angle_alpha   90.00
_cell.angle_beta   90.00
_cell.angle_gamma   90.00
#
_symmetry.space_group_name_H-M   'P 1'
#
loop_
_entity.id
_entity.type
_entity.pdbx_description
1 polymer ?
#
loop_
_entity_poly.entity_id
_entity_poly.type
_entity_poly.pdbx_seq_one_letter_code
_entity_poly.pdbx_strand_id
1 'polypeptide(L)'
;MKKEAASLVGEQSTTVNTDLASDQLEEFTWDPSLDSAAVSLTGWEGPPALGGGAHPVKSSNADEVDSEGMEVLECPEAFATAFANNMAVGNHQMTNNQDRKLKGGIDTVELAYVIQWREGTEQRRKLLQRCQDNAKAQDHNGAFFRLGEVVFKVFPNGAGRGKGVFRHYIMEGAGIHVEISKCSASHDQYFNARVCVGSVTCNLLPPRELQRRIHLVFDAFGGDILTETVSRVDLFIDDPHTTIEQVVSAWVNNQIITRAREFRLIGKTTAAQTFQVGSTNLLRAYNKLAELKAKPNQQKEEIIRNNFGGQLPETLTRFEFQLRRRFLRKWQIESFSDLIDNMNSLGHYLTNEWLRIAEEPVDRRHSDRARPAEWWQKIAAAFETIGEVQRKTLTSVTTRVRHAPSLIRQAVGCLLKALHPNCTSAAGFLAEIHERVRKEISDMGISEFDARLSKCHAEGQLATVDVALSGLPAKVSAESILARLRRMRKSEREIREERSEFLSGFVNDVPFVSWNDDEPEQSGPEDIIF
;
A
#
# COMPACT_ATOMS: atom_id res chain seq x y z
N MET A 1 -25.46 69.33 -4.75
CA MET A 1 -26.59 70.17 -4.28
C MET A 1 -27.43 69.30 -3.35
N LYS A 2 -27.31 69.47 -2.03
CA LYS A 2 -28.34 70.01 -1.10
C LYS A 2 -29.68 69.25 -1.23
N LYS A 3 -30.29 68.62 -0.22
CA LYS A 3 -30.38 68.91 1.23
C LYS A 3 -31.16 67.77 1.96
N GLU A 4 -30.79 67.49 3.22
CA GLU A 4 -31.63 67.29 4.46
C GLU A 4 -32.80 66.26 4.48
N ALA A 5 -33.12 65.50 5.55
CA ALA A 5 -32.77 65.52 6.98
C ALA A 5 -33.13 64.20 7.74
N ALA A 6 -32.34 63.89 8.80
CA ALA A 6 -32.64 63.50 10.21
C ALA A 6 -33.78 62.49 10.58
N SER A 7 -33.81 61.66 11.64
CA SER A 7 -32.97 61.37 12.84
C SER A 7 -33.48 60.08 13.55
N LEU A 8 -32.74 59.60 14.60
CA LEU A 8 -33.02 58.62 15.69
C LEU A 8 -32.08 57.40 15.62
N VAL A 9 -30.90 57.40 16.28
CA VAL A 9 -30.57 57.25 17.72
C VAL A 9 -30.91 55.86 18.28
N GLY A 10 -29.85 55.12 18.64
CA GLY A 10 -29.89 53.85 19.38
C GLY A 10 -28.49 53.28 19.54
N GLU A 11 -27.71 53.85 20.48
CA GLU A 11 -26.39 53.37 20.91
C GLU A 11 -26.53 52.12 21.80
N GLN A 12 -25.71 51.09 21.56
CA GLN A 12 -25.24 50.19 22.62
C GLN A 12 -23.75 49.92 22.44
N SER A 13 -22.99 50.38 23.42
CA SER A 13 -21.55 50.17 23.63
C SER A 13 -21.35 48.92 24.48
N THR A 14 -20.50 48.00 24.06
CA THR A 14 -19.96 46.94 24.90
C THR A 14 -18.51 47.24 25.23
N THR A 15 -18.31 47.60 26.50
CA THR A 15 -17.04 47.79 27.20
C THR A 15 -16.24 46.50 27.29
N VAL A 16 -14.97 46.57 26.89
CA VAL A 16 -13.93 45.57 27.17
C VAL A 16 -13.48 45.76 28.62
N ASN A 17 -13.61 44.71 29.43
CA ASN A 17 -13.14 44.66 30.80
C ASN A 17 -11.79 43.93 30.83
N THR A 18 -10.72 44.66 31.10
CA THR A 18 -9.41 44.14 31.49
C THR A 18 -9.30 44.28 33.00
N ASP A 19 -9.10 43.18 33.72
CA ASP A 19 -8.27 43.19 34.94
C ASP A 19 -7.93 41.77 35.43
N LEU A 20 -6.62 41.52 35.48
CA LEU A 20 -5.83 40.94 36.57
C LEU A 20 -6.30 39.63 37.24
N ALA A 21 -5.51 38.57 37.00
CA ALA A 21 -5.11 37.62 38.04
C ALA A 21 -3.68 37.13 37.76
N SER A 22 -2.72 37.74 38.46
CA SER A 22 -1.40 37.19 38.74
C SER A 22 -1.52 36.13 39.84
N ASP A 23 -0.91 34.96 39.62
CA ASP A 23 -0.09 34.21 40.58
C ASP A 23 -0.05 32.72 40.24
N GLN A 24 1.08 32.08 40.57
CA GLN A 24 1.43 30.65 40.43
C GLN A 24 2.16 30.27 39.12
N LEU A 25 3.38 30.78 38.94
CA LEU A 25 4.43 30.10 38.18
C LEU A 25 5.26 29.28 39.17
N GLU A 26 5.08 27.97 39.20
CA GLU A 26 6.06 27.06 39.79
C GLU A 26 7.22 26.89 38.80
N GLU A 27 8.44 27.23 39.24
CA GLU A 27 9.68 27.02 38.51
C GLU A 27 9.92 25.51 38.31
N PHE A 28 9.79 25.05 37.07
CA PHE A 28 10.26 23.74 36.65
C PHE A 28 11.77 23.83 36.41
N THR A 29 12.58 23.42 37.38
CA THR A 29 14.03 23.30 37.23
C THR A 29 14.37 22.04 36.43
N TRP A 30 15.00 22.25 35.28
CA TRP A 30 15.52 21.19 34.41
C TRP A 30 16.76 20.54 35.06
N ASP A 31 16.73 19.23 35.25
CA ASP A 31 17.83 18.41 35.78
C ASP A 31 18.73 17.92 34.63
N PRO A 32 19.99 18.37 34.52
CA PRO A 32 20.92 17.97 33.46
C PRO A 32 21.50 16.55 33.62
N SER A 33 21.13 15.77 34.65
CA SER A 33 21.76 14.48 34.96
C SER A 33 21.16 13.26 34.23
N LEU A 34 20.12 13.44 33.40
CA LEU A 34 19.45 12.36 32.67
C LEU A 34 20.07 12.00 31.31
N ASP A 35 21.14 12.68 30.89
CA ASP A 35 21.71 12.58 29.52
C ASP A 35 22.78 11.50 29.32
N SER A 36 22.79 10.42 30.14
CA SER A 36 23.82 9.36 30.04
C SER A 36 23.31 7.95 29.70
N ALA A 37 22.05 7.76 29.35
CA ALA A 37 21.55 6.47 28.90
C ALA A 37 21.50 6.40 27.36
N ALA A 38 22.57 5.89 26.75
CA ALA A 38 22.52 5.39 25.37
C ALA A 38 21.52 4.23 25.30
N VAL A 39 20.27 4.52 24.91
CA VAL A 39 19.22 3.51 24.72
C VAL A 39 19.50 2.75 23.43
N SER A 40 19.95 1.50 23.57
CA SER A 40 20.06 0.53 22.48
C SER A 40 18.69 0.30 21.82
N LEU A 41 18.54 0.75 20.58
CA LEU A 41 17.37 0.53 19.73
C LEU A 41 17.48 -0.84 19.04
N THR A 42 17.07 -1.91 19.73
CA THR A 42 16.86 -3.23 19.11
C THR A 42 15.48 -3.76 19.48
N GLY A 43 14.48 -3.50 18.62
CA GLY A 43 13.08 -3.88 18.87
C GLY A 43 12.28 -4.21 17.61
N TRP A 44 12.94 -4.65 16.53
CA TRP A 44 12.29 -5.15 15.32
C TRP A 44 12.56 -6.65 15.14
N GLU A 45 11.48 -7.43 15.16
CA GLU A 45 11.47 -8.78 14.61
C GLU A 45 10.93 -8.66 13.18
N GLY A 46 11.78 -8.91 12.20
CA GLY A 46 11.38 -8.94 10.79
C GLY A 46 10.31 -9.99 10.49
N PRO A 47 9.77 -10.02 9.26
CA PRO A 47 8.88 -11.11 8.84
C PRO A 47 9.59 -12.47 8.98
N PRO A 48 8.86 -13.56 9.31
CA PRO A 48 9.48 -14.84 9.70
C PRO A 48 10.36 -15.40 8.59
N ALA A 49 11.63 -15.62 8.91
CA ALA A 49 12.52 -16.47 8.13
C ALA A 49 12.23 -17.94 8.48
N LEU A 50 11.95 -18.76 7.47
CA LEU A 50 11.78 -20.20 7.62
C LEU A 50 13.10 -20.82 8.11
N GLY A 51 12.98 -21.67 9.13
CA GLY A 51 14.05 -22.11 10.01
C GLY A 51 15.19 -22.90 9.37
N GLY A 52 16.38 -22.72 9.95
CA GLY A 52 17.50 -23.64 9.88
C GLY A 52 18.02 -23.84 11.30
N GLY A 53 17.84 -25.04 11.85
CA GLY A 53 18.32 -25.41 13.17
C GLY A 53 19.84 -25.51 13.19
N ALA A 54 20.47 -24.95 14.22
CA ALA A 54 21.86 -25.22 14.56
C ALA A 54 21.98 -25.39 16.07
N HIS A 55 22.62 -26.49 16.47
CA HIS A 55 22.90 -26.86 17.86
C HIS A 55 23.97 -25.96 18.50
N PRO A 56 23.98 -25.79 19.84
CA PRO A 56 24.90 -24.90 20.52
C PRO A 56 26.28 -25.53 20.69
N VAL A 57 27.32 -24.82 20.24
CA VAL A 57 28.71 -25.06 20.64
C VAL A 57 29.03 -24.13 21.81
N LYS A 58 29.49 -24.70 22.93
CA LYS A 58 30.01 -23.95 24.07
C LYS A 58 31.36 -23.33 23.70
N SER A 59 31.52 -22.02 23.87
CA SER A 59 32.83 -21.37 23.86
C SER A 59 33.09 -20.70 25.21
N SER A 60 34.24 -21.04 25.79
CA SER A 60 34.87 -20.41 26.92
C SER A 60 36.02 -19.57 26.39
N ASN A 61 36.04 -18.28 26.72
CA ASN A 61 37.18 -17.43 27.05
C ASN A 61 36.85 -15.99 26.68
N ALA A 62 36.76 -15.15 27.71
CA ALA A 62 36.72 -13.71 27.61
C ALA A 62 38.17 -13.23 27.69
N ASP A 63 38.71 -12.81 26.56
CA ASP A 63 39.93 -12.00 26.49
C ASP A 63 39.55 -10.61 25.98
N GLU A 64 40.21 -9.60 26.55
CA GLU A 64 40.06 -8.17 26.28
C GLU A 64 40.09 -7.86 24.77
N VAL A 65 39.05 -7.18 24.28
CA VAL A 65 38.98 -6.71 22.90
C VAL A 65 39.46 -5.25 22.85
N ASP A 66 40.58 -5.05 22.18
CA ASP A 66 41.13 -3.75 21.81
C ASP A 66 40.11 -2.89 21.05
N SER A 67 40.04 -1.61 21.42
CA SER A 67 39.12 -0.60 20.87
C SER A 67 39.63 0.09 19.59
N GLU A 68 40.64 -0.47 18.94
CA GLU A 68 41.22 0.07 17.71
C GLU A 68 40.50 -0.49 16.47
N GLY A 69 39.61 0.30 15.85
CA GLY A 69 39.11 -0.08 14.53
C GLY A 69 37.87 0.63 13.98
N MET A 70 37.31 1.65 14.65
CA MET A 70 36.15 2.37 14.11
C MET A 70 36.62 3.49 13.16
N GLU A 71 36.85 3.15 11.89
CA GLU A 71 37.18 4.11 10.83
C GLU A 71 35.93 4.97 10.52
N VAL A 72 35.89 6.19 11.05
CA VAL A 72 34.80 7.14 10.83
C VAL A 72 35.11 7.94 9.57
N LEU A 73 34.29 7.76 8.51
CA LEU A 73 34.29 8.69 7.38
C LEU A 73 33.52 9.95 7.80
N GLU A 74 34.16 11.11 7.71
CA GLU A 74 33.52 12.40 7.98
C GLU A 74 32.29 12.57 7.07
N CYS A 75 31.14 12.77 7.72
CA CYS A 75 29.89 13.14 7.08
C CYS A 75 29.75 14.66 7.18
N PRO A 76 29.09 15.36 6.23
CA PRO A 76 28.85 16.79 6.38
C PRO A 76 28.14 17.09 7.71
N GLU A 77 28.70 18.00 8.52
CA GLU A 77 28.15 18.44 9.83
C GLU A 77 26.64 18.75 9.79
N ALA A 78 26.16 19.28 8.65
CA ALA A 78 24.74 19.57 8.41
C ALA A 78 23.81 18.35 8.53
N PHE A 79 24.29 17.13 8.25
CA PHE A 79 23.51 15.90 8.35
C PHE A 79 23.27 15.50 9.82
N ALA A 80 24.30 15.59 10.65
CA ALA A 80 24.28 15.27 12.08
C ALA A 80 23.25 16.14 12.83
N THR A 81 23.36 17.46 12.66
CA THR A 81 22.49 18.44 13.30
C THR A 81 21.03 18.31 12.82
N ALA A 82 20.80 18.02 11.54
CA ALA A 82 19.46 17.89 10.97
C ALA A 82 18.72 16.60 11.39
N PHE A 83 19.45 15.55 11.79
CA PHE A 83 18.87 14.29 12.26
C PHE A 83 18.56 14.34 13.76
N ALA A 84 19.48 14.87 14.58
CA ALA A 84 19.35 14.96 16.03
C ALA A 84 18.31 16.00 16.50
N ASN A 85 18.35 17.22 15.94
CA ASN A 85 17.46 18.31 16.37
C ASN A 85 15.97 18.04 16.08
N ASN A 86 15.66 17.11 15.18
CA ASN A 86 14.28 16.78 14.81
C ASN A 86 13.72 15.54 15.54
N MET A 87 14.51 14.86 16.38
CA MET A 87 14.00 13.82 17.29
C MET A 87 13.39 14.42 18.58
N ALA A 88 13.74 15.67 18.91
CA ALA A 88 13.29 16.38 20.09
C ALA A 88 12.01 17.23 19.87
N VAL A 89 11.56 17.39 18.62
CA VAL A 89 10.44 18.28 18.28
C VAL A 89 9.18 17.48 17.95
N GLY A 90 8.32 17.36 18.96
CA GLY A 90 6.86 17.40 18.83
C GLY A 90 6.13 16.12 18.44
N ASN A 91 5.45 15.52 19.44
CA ASN A 91 4.25 14.71 19.21
C ASN A 91 3.27 15.48 18.33
N HIS A 92 3.28 15.23 17.02
CA HIS A 92 2.26 15.77 16.11
C HIS A 92 0.99 14.94 16.25
N GLN A 93 0.13 15.39 17.15
CA GLN A 93 -1.20 14.83 17.34
C GLN A 93 -2.09 15.22 16.16
N MET A 94 -2.47 14.23 15.35
CA MET A 94 -3.58 14.41 14.41
C MET A 94 -4.91 14.41 15.20
N THR A 95 -5.47 15.62 15.32
CA THR A 95 -6.74 16.04 15.95
C THR A 95 -6.86 15.84 17.46
N ASN A 96 -6.91 16.98 18.17
CA ASN A 96 -7.18 17.12 19.59
C ASN A 96 -8.66 17.52 19.77
N ASN A 97 -9.49 16.65 20.34
CA ASN A 97 -10.77 17.01 20.96
C ASN A 97 -11.17 15.85 21.88
N GLN A 98 -11.63 16.15 23.09
CA GLN A 98 -11.76 15.25 24.25
C GLN A 98 -12.77 14.09 24.13
N ASP A 99 -13.33 13.84 22.95
CA ASP A 99 -13.95 12.54 22.64
C ASP A 99 -12.84 11.54 22.29
N ARG A 100 -12.99 10.26 22.66
CA ARG A 100 -12.06 9.17 22.27
C ARG A 100 -12.08 8.97 20.74
N LYS A 101 -11.49 9.92 20.01
CA LYS A 101 -11.51 10.01 18.55
C LYS A 101 -10.77 8.84 17.95
N LEU A 102 -11.29 8.34 16.84
CA LEU A 102 -10.60 7.39 15.96
C LEU A 102 -9.23 7.97 15.58
N LYS A 103 -8.20 7.12 15.54
CA LYS A 103 -6.82 7.54 15.22
C LYS A 103 -6.34 6.84 13.97
N GLY A 104 -5.65 7.57 13.10
CA GLY A 104 -5.31 7.09 11.77
C GLY A 104 -3.94 7.51 11.29
N GLY A 105 -3.40 6.76 10.33
CA GLY A 105 -2.11 7.08 9.75
C GLY A 105 -1.63 6.06 8.73
N ILE A 106 -0.32 6.08 8.50
CA ILE A 106 0.41 5.05 7.75
C ILE A 106 0.93 4.03 8.77
N ASP A 107 0.62 2.75 8.59
CA ASP A 107 1.18 1.67 9.41
C ASP A 107 2.48 1.12 8.83
N THR A 108 2.63 1.15 7.51
CA THR A 108 3.87 0.75 6.84
C THR A 108 3.93 1.43 5.48
N VAL A 109 5.14 1.84 5.07
CA VAL A 109 5.40 2.27 3.69
C VAL A 109 6.64 1.57 3.15
N GLU A 110 6.54 1.11 1.91
CA GLU A 110 7.67 0.57 1.16
C GLU A 110 7.91 1.43 -0.09
N LEU A 111 9.11 1.97 -0.19
CA LEU A 111 9.55 2.85 -1.26
C LEU A 111 10.66 2.17 -2.05
N ALA A 112 10.67 2.37 -3.36
CA ALA A 112 11.70 1.91 -4.27
C ALA A 112 12.34 3.12 -4.95
N TYR A 113 13.68 3.12 -5.04
CA TYR A 113 14.45 4.24 -5.52
C TYR A 113 15.35 3.86 -6.68
N VAL A 114 15.45 4.74 -7.66
CA VAL A 114 16.56 4.78 -8.63
C VAL A 114 17.51 5.86 -8.15
N ILE A 115 18.72 5.44 -7.77
CA ILE A 115 19.74 6.30 -7.20
C ILE A 115 20.94 6.32 -8.14
N GLN A 116 21.41 7.51 -8.48
CA GLN A 116 22.70 7.71 -9.11
C GLN A 116 23.74 7.94 -8.02
N TRP A 117 24.73 7.06 -7.93
CA TRP A 117 25.77 7.19 -6.89
C TRP A 117 26.87 8.11 -7.38
N ARG A 118 27.22 9.11 -6.57
CA ARG A 118 28.29 10.07 -6.84
C ARG A 118 29.66 9.39 -6.80
N GLU A 119 30.63 10.02 -7.43
CA GLU A 119 32.04 9.61 -7.35
C GLU A 119 32.51 9.61 -5.88
N GLY A 120 33.31 8.61 -5.49
CA GLY A 120 33.75 8.42 -4.10
C GLY A 120 32.84 7.52 -3.25
N THR A 121 31.62 7.18 -3.69
CA THR A 121 30.72 6.26 -2.97
C THR A 121 31.32 4.84 -2.79
N GLU A 122 32.32 4.48 -3.60
CA GLU A 122 33.01 3.19 -3.52
C GLU A 122 33.67 2.94 -2.16
N GLN A 123 34.18 3.97 -1.48
CA GLN A 123 34.75 3.82 -0.14
C GLN A 123 33.67 3.41 0.87
N ARG A 124 32.50 4.06 0.82
CA ARG A 124 31.34 3.72 1.66
C ARG A 124 30.81 2.32 1.35
N ARG A 125 30.80 1.90 0.08
CA ARG A 125 30.43 0.52 -0.29
C ARG A 125 31.41 -0.52 0.24
N LYS A 126 32.72 -0.25 0.20
CA LYS A 126 33.73 -1.13 0.80
C LYS A 126 33.54 -1.25 2.30
N LEU A 127 33.27 -0.13 2.99
CA LEU A 127 32.95 -0.15 4.41
C LEU A 127 31.68 -0.97 4.70
N LEU A 128 30.60 -0.74 3.94
CA LEU A 128 29.36 -1.51 4.07
C LEU A 128 29.57 -3.02 3.81
N GLN A 129 30.45 -3.38 2.87
CA GLN A 129 30.84 -4.76 2.63
C GLN A 129 31.59 -5.36 3.83
N ARG A 130 32.55 -4.63 4.41
CA ARG A 130 33.25 -5.06 5.64
C ARG A 130 32.25 -5.29 6.78
N CYS A 131 31.34 -4.35 7.02
CA CYS A 131 30.31 -4.50 8.05
C CYS A 131 29.42 -5.74 7.82
N GLN A 132 29.04 -6.00 6.56
CA GLN A 132 28.29 -7.21 6.22
C GLN A 132 29.10 -8.49 6.44
N ASP A 133 30.39 -8.49 6.12
CA ASP A 133 31.25 -9.66 6.31
C ASP A 133 31.51 -9.93 7.80
N ASN A 134 31.65 -8.89 8.62
CA ASN A 134 31.66 -9.00 10.09
C ASN A 134 30.33 -9.59 10.61
N ALA A 135 29.20 -9.12 10.09
CA ALA A 135 27.88 -9.67 10.45
C ALA A 135 27.76 -11.17 10.09
N LYS A 136 28.32 -11.61 8.96
CA LYS A 136 28.36 -13.05 8.59
C LYS A 136 29.26 -13.86 9.51
N ALA A 137 30.37 -13.28 9.95
CA ALA A 137 31.28 -13.87 10.91
C ALA A 137 30.72 -13.87 12.35
N GLN A 138 29.48 -13.40 12.55
CA GLN A 138 28.86 -13.22 13.87
C GLN A 138 29.61 -12.24 14.78
N ASP A 139 30.43 -11.35 14.21
CA ASP A 139 30.98 -10.20 14.92
C ASP A 139 29.90 -9.11 14.97
N HIS A 140 29.16 -9.08 16.07
CA HIS A 140 28.09 -8.12 16.29
C HIS A 140 28.60 -6.69 16.42
N ASN A 141 29.81 -6.46 16.91
CA ASN A 141 30.35 -5.11 17.11
C ASN A 141 30.86 -4.52 15.80
N GLY A 142 31.45 -5.33 14.93
CA GLY A 142 31.88 -4.93 13.60
C GLY A 142 30.74 -4.79 12.57
N ALA A 143 29.51 -5.18 12.92
CA ALA A 143 28.34 -5.20 12.02
C ALA A 143 27.58 -3.85 11.94
N PHE A 144 28.17 -2.75 12.40
CA PHE A 144 27.54 -1.43 12.38
C PHE A 144 28.17 -0.51 11.34
N PHE A 145 27.32 0.17 10.58
CA PHE A 145 27.68 1.14 9.56
C PHE A 145 27.20 2.53 9.99
N ARG A 146 28.12 3.49 10.08
CA ARG A 146 27.85 4.85 10.55
C ARG A 146 27.74 5.80 9.35
N LEU A 147 26.65 6.57 9.30
CA LEU A 147 26.45 7.70 8.39
C LEU A 147 26.21 8.94 9.25
N GLY A 148 27.22 9.80 9.41
CA GLY A 148 27.17 10.88 10.39
C GLY A 148 26.87 10.34 11.79
N GLU A 149 25.84 10.87 12.44
CA GLU A 149 25.40 10.41 13.78
C GLU A 149 24.47 9.19 13.74
N VAL A 150 24.02 8.79 12.54
CA VAL A 150 23.09 7.67 12.42
C VAL A 150 23.87 6.38 12.29
N VAL A 151 23.62 5.46 13.22
CA VAL A 151 24.20 4.12 13.22
C VAL A 151 23.17 3.14 12.65
N PHE A 152 23.60 2.39 11.65
CA PHE A 152 22.83 1.32 11.05
C PHE A 152 23.45 -0.03 11.40
N LYS A 153 22.63 -0.96 11.87
CA LYS A 153 22.99 -2.38 11.93
C LYS A 153 22.95 -2.96 10.51
N VAL A 154 24.02 -3.63 10.11
CA VAL A 154 24.12 -4.30 8.80
C VAL A 154 23.80 -5.78 8.97
N PHE A 155 22.98 -6.33 8.09
CA PHE A 155 22.61 -7.74 8.12
C PHE A 155 23.59 -8.60 7.32
N PRO A 156 23.81 -9.86 7.74
CA PRO A 156 24.78 -10.76 7.11
C PRO A 156 24.42 -11.14 5.67
N ASN A 157 23.13 -11.11 5.33
CA ASN A 157 22.63 -11.57 4.03
C ASN A 157 21.87 -10.45 3.31
N GLY A 158 21.93 -10.49 1.99
CA GLY A 158 21.09 -9.67 1.11
C GLY A 158 19.64 -10.17 1.03
N ALA A 159 18.81 -9.42 0.30
CA ALA A 159 17.40 -9.72 0.05
C ALA A 159 17.11 -9.88 -1.44
N GLY A 160 16.09 -10.68 -1.74
CA GLY A 160 15.64 -10.96 -3.10
C GLY A 160 15.87 -12.42 -3.50
N ARG A 161 14.81 -13.06 -4.01
CA ARG A 161 14.86 -14.38 -4.64
C ARG A 161 14.15 -14.29 -6.01
N GLY A 162 14.60 -15.06 -7.00
CA GLY A 162 13.94 -15.16 -8.31
C GLY A 162 14.32 -14.06 -9.31
N LYS A 163 13.35 -13.61 -10.13
CA LYS A 163 13.58 -12.71 -11.30
C LYS A 163 13.76 -11.21 -10.95
N GLY A 164 13.85 -10.85 -9.66
CA GLY A 164 14.01 -9.46 -9.21
C GLY A 164 15.47 -9.03 -9.08
N VAL A 165 15.70 -7.72 -8.87
CA VAL A 165 17.03 -7.18 -8.57
C VAL A 165 17.45 -7.65 -7.17
N PHE A 166 18.57 -8.37 -7.09
CA PHE A 166 19.14 -8.77 -5.80
C PHE A 166 19.67 -7.55 -5.04
N ARG A 167 19.22 -7.40 -3.80
CA ARG A 167 19.64 -6.35 -2.87
C ARG A 167 20.76 -6.90 -2.02
N HIS A 168 21.98 -6.51 -2.34
CA HIS A 168 23.17 -7.11 -1.77
C HIS A 168 23.40 -6.67 -0.32
N TYR A 169 23.10 -5.42 0.01
CA TYR A 169 23.25 -4.87 1.35
C TYR A 169 21.89 -4.61 1.97
N ILE A 170 21.74 -4.97 3.23
CA ILE A 170 20.58 -4.63 4.06
C ILE A 170 21.11 -3.98 5.32
N MET A 171 20.55 -2.84 5.68
CA MET A 171 20.91 -2.12 6.89
C MET A 171 19.66 -1.52 7.54
N GLU A 172 19.67 -1.41 8.86
CA GLU A 172 18.55 -0.91 9.65
C GLU A 172 19.04 0.01 10.75
N GLY A 173 18.41 1.17 10.86
CA GLY A 173 18.78 2.20 11.80
C GLY A 173 17.73 3.29 11.81
N ALA A 174 17.56 3.93 12.97
CA ALA A 174 16.58 4.99 13.18
C ALA A 174 15.14 4.66 12.69
N GLY A 175 14.75 3.39 12.81
CA GLY A 175 13.43 2.90 12.42
C GLY A 175 13.20 2.81 10.90
N ILE A 176 14.28 2.85 10.11
CA ILE A 176 14.24 2.70 8.65
C ILE A 176 15.04 1.46 8.28
N HIS A 177 14.45 0.60 7.44
CA HIS A 177 15.10 -0.55 6.86
C HIS A 177 15.46 -0.25 5.40
N VAL A 178 16.76 -0.26 5.07
CA VAL A 178 17.29 0.13 3.75
C VAL A 178 17.94 -1.08 3.09
N GLU A 179 17.49 -1.38 1.88
CA GLU A 179 18.06 -2.42 1.02
C GLU A 179 18.75 -1.75 -0.18
N ILE A 180 20.03 -2.06 -0.43
CA ILE A 180 20.82 -1.48 -1.53
C ILE A 180 21.36 -2.60 -2.42
N SER A 181 21.25 -2.43 -3.73
CA SER A 181 21.85 -3.36 -4.69
C SER A 181 23.31 -3.01 -5.02
N LYS A 182 24.06 -4.00 -5.51
CA LYS A 182 25.47 -3.84 -5.91
C LYS A 182 25.66 -2.99 -7.16
N CYS A 183 24.64 -2.90 -8.01
CA CYS A 183 24.77 -2.21 -9.29
C CYS A 183 24.84 -0.69 -9.08
N SER A 184 25.95 -0.10 -9.50
CA SER A 184 26.16 1.35 -9.51
C SER A 184 25.46 2.05 -10.67
N ALA A 185 25.17 1.32 -11.75
CA ALA A 185 24.52 1.86 -12.94
C ALA A 185 23.04 2.18 -12.65
N SER A 186 22.73 3.47 -12.64
CA SER A 186 21.37 3.99 -12.76
C SER A 186 20.89 3.77 -14.19
N HIS A 187 20.47 2.56 -14.53
CA HIS A 187 19.60 2.40 -15.69
C HIS A 187 18.18 2.75 -15.25
N ASP A 188 17.51 3.65 -15.98
CA ASP A 188 16.16 4.17 -15.73
C ASP A 188 15.06 3.10 -15.48
N GLN A 189 15.39 1.83 -15.61
CA GLN A 189 14.47 0.70 -15.49
C GLN A 189 14.65 -0.14 -14.21
N TYR A 190 15.69 0.11 -13.39
CA TYR A 190 15.97 -0.72 -12.22
C TYR A 190 16.07 0.11 -10.94
N PHE A 191 15.07 -0.04 -10.06
CA PHE A 191 15.18 0.45 -8.70
C PHE A 191 16.39 -0.23 -8.04
N ASN A 192 17.42 0.53 -7.68
CA ASN A 192 18.67 0.02 -7.11
C ASN A 192 18.75 0.19 -5.57
N ALA A 193 17.74 0.81 -4.96
CA ALA A 193 17.50 0.77 -3.51
C ALA A 193 16.01 0.59 -3.17
N ARG A 194 15.74 0.08 -1.97
CA ARG A 194 14.39 -0.01 -1.39
C ARG A 194 14.46 0.43 0.06
N VAL A 195 13.41 1.07 0.53
CA VAL A 195 13.25 1.47 1.92
C VAL A 195 11.93 0.94 2.42
N CYS A 196 11.94 0.30 3.58
CA CYS A 196 10.76 -0.12 4.32
C CYS A 196 10.74 0.61 5.66
N VAL A 197 9.61 1.22 5.99
CA VAL A 197 9.41 1.91 7.27
C VAL A 197 8.21 1.29 7.96
N GLY A 198 8.43 0.79 9.17
CA GLY A 198 7.39 0.12 9.96
C GLY A 198 6.51 1.08 10.78
N SER A 199 5.57 0.49 11.52
CA SER A 199 4.49 1.23 12.19
C SER A 199 4.97 2.25 13.21
N VAL A 200 6.00 1.93 14.00
CA VAL A 200 6.49 2.81 15.06
C VAL A 200 6.93 4.14 14.44
N THR A 201 7.85 4.10 13.47
CA THR A 201 8.38 5.30 12.82
C THR A 201 7.32 6.04 12.00
N CYS A 202 6.44 5.32 11.30
CA CYS A 202 5.35 5.96 10.56
C CYS A 202 4.34 6.68 11.46
N ASN A 203 4.18 6.25 12.72
CA ASN A 203 3.30 6.91 13.70
C ASN A 203 3.99 8.04 14.47
N LEU A 204 5.31 7.97 14.64
CA LEU A 204 6.07 8.99 15.36
C LEU A 204 6.40 10.21 14.49
N LEU A 205 6.54 10.04 13.18
CA LEU A 205 6.98 11.10 12.28
C LEU A 205 5.88 11.50 11.29
N PRO A 206 5.67 12.80 11.05
CA PRO A 206 4.87 13.27 9.93
C PRO A 206 5.39 12.70 8.60
N PRO A 207 4.53 12.31 7.65
CA PRO A 207 4.96 11.66 6.41
C PRO A 207 6.01 12.45 5.60
N ARG A 208 5.91 13.79 5.56
CA ARG A 208 6.89 14.65 4.88
C ARG A 208 8.25 14.65 5.56
N GLU A 209 8.27 14.63 6.89
CA GLU A 209 9.50 14.53 7.67
C GLU A 209 10.15 13.15 7.49
N LEU A 210 9.34 12.09 7.47
CA LEU A 210 9.81 10.75 7.15
C LEU A 210 10.48 10.71 5.76
N GLN A 211 9.84 11.29 4.74
CA GLN A 211 10.42 11.39 3.39
C GLN A 211 11.78 12.13 3.42
N ARG A 212 11.82 13.28 4.08
CA ARG A 212 13.04 14.09 4.21
C ARG A 212 14.18 13.30 4.85
N ARG A 213 13.92 12.54 5.92
CA ARG A 213 14.94 11.72 6.59
C ARG A 213 15.48 10.60 5.69
N ILE A 214 14.60 9.95 4.92
CA ILE A 214 15.04 8.93 3.96
C ILE A 214 15.94 9.55 2.90
N HIS A 215 15.59 10.73 2.39
CA HIS A 215 16.40 11.43 1.39
C HIS A 215 17.77 11.84 1.95
N LEU A 216 17.82 12.32 3.19
CA LEU A 216 19.08 12.61 3.87
C LEU A 216 19.97 11.37 3.97
N VAL A 217 19.42 10.19 4.30
CA VAL A 217 20.20 8.95 4.37
C VAL A 217 20.88 8.64 3.03
N PHE A 218 20.17 8.82 1.91
CA PHE A 218 20.76 8.59 0.59
C PHE A 218 21.77 9.66 0.20
N ASP A 219 21.51 10.93 0.49
CA ASP A 219 22.47 12.01 0.25
C ASP A 219 23.77 11.81 1.04
N ALA A 220 23.67 11.46 2.33
CA ALA A 220 24.83 11.12 3.18
C ALA A 220 25.59 9.90 2.67
N PHE A 221 24.90 8.93 2.07
CA PHE A 221 25.55 7.79 1.42
C PHE A 221 26.26 8.20 0.11
N GLY A 222 25.96 9.38 -0.44
CA GLY A 222 26.51 9.87 -1.71
C GLY A 222 25.63 9.54 -2.91
N GLY A 223 24.32 9.40 -2.72
CA GLY A 223 23.35 9.10 -3.76
C GLY A 223 22.49 10.29 -4.13
N ASP A 224 22.34 10.53 -5.43
CA ASP A 224 21.34 11.42 -6.01
C ASP A 224 20.08 10.61 -6.37
N ILE A 225 18.94 10.99 -5.82
CA ILE A 225 17.68 10.31 -6.09
C ILE A 225 17.14 10.78 -7.46
N LEU A 226 17.13 9.88 -8.44
CA LEU A 226 16.55 10.14 -9.76
C LEU A 226 15.05 9.84 -9.80
N THR A 227 14.61 8.82 -9.08
CA THR A 227 13.20 8.43 -9.02
C THR A 227 12.87 7.82 -7.67
N GLU A 228 11.72 8.19 -7.12
CA GLU A 228 11.10 7.59 -5.95
C GLU A 228 9.77 6.95 -6.36
N THR A 229 9.50 5.75 -5.87
CA THR A 229 8.24 5.05 -6.16
C THR A 229 7.66 4.36 -4.94
N VAL A 230 6.37 4.58 -4.66
CA VAL A 230 5.65 3.84 -3.62
C VAL A 230 5.29 2.44 -4.12
N SER A 231 5.91 1.43 -3.50
CA SER A 231 5.67 0.02 -3.82
C SER A 231 4.53 -0.58 -3.00
N ARG A 232 4.39 -0.16 -1.74
CA ARG A 232 3.31 -0.54 -0.84
C ARG A 232 3.06 0.57 0.18
N VAL A 233 1.82 0.73 0.57
CA VAL A 233 1.42 1.51 1.75
C VAL A 233 0.29 0.78 2.46
N ASP A 234 0.35 0.78 3.79
CA ASP A 234 -0.70 0.27 4.66
C ASP A 234 -1.30 1.48 5.39
N LEU A 235 -2.53 1.85 5.05
CA LEU A 235 -3.27 2.93 5.71
C LEU A 235 -4.17 2.36 6.79
N PHE A 236 -4.20 2.94 7.98
CA PHE A 236 -5.00 2.39 9.08
C PHE A 236 -5.85 3.42 9.81
N ILE A 237 -6.92 2.92 10.44
CA ILE A 237 -7.72 3.57 11.48
C ILE A 237 -7.84 2.62 12.66
N ASP A 238 -7.54 3.12 13.85
CA ASP A 238 -7.82 2.51 15.14
C ASP A 238 -9.14 3.07 15.68
N ASP A 239 -10.09 2.17 15.96
CA ASP A 239 -11.40 2.49 16.53
C ASP A 239 -11.58 1.75 17.87
N PRO A 240 -11.76 2.49 18.98
CA PRO A 240 -11.97 1.89 20.29
C PRO A 240 -13.42 1.44 20.55
N HIS A 241 -14.35 1.65 19.61
CA HIS A 241 -15.78 1.36 19.78
C HIS A 241 -16.29 0.17 18.97
N THR A 242 -15.64 -0.17 17.86
CA THR A 242 -16.01 -1.31 17.04
C THR A 242 -15.27 -2.57 17.49
N THR A 243 -15.95 -3.71 17.54
CA THR A 243 -15.33 -5.02 17.81
C THR A 243 -15.22 -5.87 16.54
N ILE A 244 -14.41 -6.92 16.56
CA ILE A 244 -14.28 -7.84 15.43
C ILE A 244 -15.57 -8.61 15.17
N GLU A 245 -16.29 -8.96 16.23
CA GLU A 245 -17.58 -9.63 16.16
C GLU A 245 -18.61 -8.79 15.40
N GLN A 246 -18.59 -7.47 15.56
CA GLN A 246 -19.45 -6.56 14.80
C GLN A 246 -19.13 -6.58 13.29
N VAL A 247 -17.84 -6.59 12.93
CA VAL A 247 -17.41 -6.68 11.52
C VAL A 247 -17.80 -8.04 10.92
N VAL A 248 -17.59 -9.12 11.65
CA VAL A 248 -17.95 -10.48 11.22
C VAL A 248 -19.47 -10.62 11.08
N SER A 249 -20.24 -10.05 12.01
CA SER A 249 -21.70 -10.02 11.94
C SER A 249 -22.17 -9.32 10.67
N ALA A 250 -21.54 -8.21 10.28
CA ALA A 250 -21.87 -7.53 9.04
C ALA A 250 -21.61 -8.38 7.79
N TRP A 251 -20.56 -9.20 7.82
CA TRP A 251 -20.32 -10.16 6.73
C TRP A 251 -21.39 -11.26 6.68
N VAL A 252 -21.68 -11.90 7.82
CA VAL A 252 -22.68 -12.98 7.93
C VAL A 252 -24.07 -12.48 7.52
N ASN A 253 -24.43 -11.25 7.88
CA ASN A 253 -25.71 -10.63 7.56
C ASN A 253 -25.77 -10.06 6.13
N ASN A 254 -24.77 -10.32 5.28
CA ASN A 254 -24.71 -9.82 3.90
C ASN A 254 -24.83 -8.28 3.82
N GLN A 255 -24.25 -7.56 4.77
CA GLN A 255 -24.22 -6.09 4.84
C GLN A 255 -23.00 -5.49 4.14
N ILE A 256 -22.00 -6.30 3.75
CA ILE A 256 -20.76 -5.82 3.11
C ILE A 256 -20.93 -5.72 1.59
N ILE A 257 -20.70 -4.53 1.04
CA ILE A 257 -20.61 -4.25 -0.38
C ILE A 257 -19.15 -4.05 -0.72
N THR A 258 -18.56 -4.90 -1.56
CA THR A 258 -17.15 -4.74 -1.93
C THR A 258 -16.86 -5.18 -3.37
N ARG A 259 -15.78 -4.64 -3.93
CA ARG A 259 -15.22 -5.08 -5.22
C ARG A 259 -14.32 -6.33 -5.07
N ALA A 260 -13.97 -6.72 -3.85
CA ALA A 260 -13.23 -7.93 -3.57
C ALA A 260 -14.10 -9.19 -3.76
N ARG A 261 -13.44 -10.33 -3.97
CA ARG A 261 -14.10 -11.65 -4.11
C ARG A 261 -13.71 -12.65 -3.04
N GLU A 262 -12.65 -12.34 -2.29
CA GLU A 262 -12.08 -13.21 -1.27
C GLU A 262 -12.33 -12.61 0.10
N PHE A 263 -12.75 -13.46 1.03
CA PHE A 263 -12.94 -13.16 2.44
C PHE A 263 -12.20 -14.22 3.25
N ARG A 264 -11.54 -13.83 4.34
CA ARG A 264 -10.88 -14.78 5.25
C ARG A 264 -11.12 -14.37 6.69
N LEU A 265 -11.35 -15.38 7.52
CA LEU A 265 -11.44 -15.24 8.97
C LEU A 265 -10.22 -15.96 9.56
N ILE A 266 -9.47 -15.27 10.40
CA ILE A 266 -8.26 -15.81 11.04
C ILE A 266 -8.42 -15.66 12.55
N GLY A 267 -8.20 -16.74 13.27
CA GLY A 267 -8.38 -16.80 14.73
C GLY A 267 -8.60 -18.23 15.19
N LYS A 268 -8.97 -18.38 16.47
CA LYS A 268 -9.34 -19.68 17.04
C LYS A 268 -10.79 -20.02 16.65
N THR A 269 -11.14 -21.30 16.66
CA THR A 269 -12.47 -21.81 16.29
C THR A 269 -13.63 -21.11 16.99
N THR A 270 -13.42 -20.61 18.20
CA THR A 270 -14.44 -19.96 19.03
C THR A 270 -14.43 -18.43 18.96
N ALA A 271 -13.39 -17.80 18.39
CA ALA A 271 -13.27 -16.35 18.32
C ALA A 271 -12.36 -15.92 17.17
N ALA A 272 -12.94 -15.23 16.20
CA ALA A 272 -12.18 -14.57 15.16
C ALA A 272 -11.33 -13.42 15.74
N GLN A 273 -10.05 -13.37 15.38
CA GLN A 273 -9.16 -12.30 15.80
C GLN A 273 -8.90 -11.30 14.67
N THR A 274 -9.05 -11.74 13.42
CA THR A 274 -8.81 -10.94 12.23
C THR A 274 -9.80 -11.33 11.13
N PHE A 275 -10.42 -10.32 10.54
CA PHE A 275 -11.24 -10.42 9.34
C PHE A 275 -10.51 -9.77 8.17
N GLN A 276 -10.47 -10.45 7.03
CA GLN A 276 -9.77 -9.98 5.84
C GLN A 276 -10.68 -9.95 4.62
N VAL A 277 -10.58 -8.90 3.82
CA VAL A 277 -11.31 -8.75 2.56
C VAL A 277 -10.33 -8.41 1.43
N GLY A 278 -10.34 -9.23 0.39
CA GLY A 278 -9.45 -9.12 -0.77
C GLY A 278 -8.11 -9.84 -0.62
N SER A 279 -7.27 -9.70 -1.65
CA SER A 279 -5.96 -10.39 -1.75
C SER A 279 -4.88 -9.49 -2.37
N THR A 280 -5.23 -8.75 -3.42
CA THR A 280 -4.34 -7.74 -4.03
C THR A 280 -4.39 -6.42 -3.27
N ASN A 281 -5.59 -5.84 -3.15
CA ASN A 281 -5.91 -4.81 -2.16
C ASN A 281 -6.55 -5.55 -1.01
N LEU A 282 -6.03 -5.34 0.20
CA LEU A 282 -6.43 -6.12 1.35
C LEU A 282 -6.90 -5.16 2.43
N LEU A 283 -8.15 -5.29 2.86
CA LEU A 283 -8.58 -4.76 4.15
C LEU A 283 -8.33 -5.83 5.21
N ARG A 284 -7.74 -5.43 6.33
CA ARG A 284 -7.61 -6.21 7.56
C ARG A 284 -8.35 -5.47 8.68
N ALA A 285 -9.30 -6.13 9.32
CA ALA A 285 -9.90 -5.67 10.56
C ALA A 285 -9.46 -6.64 11.67
N TYR A 286 -8.74 -6.18 12.70
CA TYR A 286 -8.24 -7.07 13.75
C TYR A 286 -8.16 -6.41 15.12
N ASN A 287 -8.19 -7.23 16.18
CA ASN A 287 -8.06 -6.75 17.56
C ASN A 287 -6.61 -6.38 17.85
N LYS A 288 -6.33 -5.06 17.89
CA LYS A 288 -4.98 -4.52 18.02
C LYS A 288 -4.39 -4.75 19.41
N LEU A 289 -5.21 -4.73 20.46
CA LEU A 289 -4.75 -5.02 21.82
C LEU A 289 -4.37 -6.48 21.98
N ALA A 290 -5.12 -7.40 21.36
CA ALA A 290 -4.77 -8.82 21.35
C ALA A 290 -3.45 -9.07 20.61
N GLU A 291 -3.22 -8.36 19.48
CA GLU A 291 -1.94 -8.42 18.76
C GLU A 291 -0.77 -7.92 19.62
N LEU A 292 -0.93 -6.78 20.31
CA LEU A 292 0.11 -6.27 21.22
C LEU A 292 0.40 -7.21 22.39
N LYS A 293 -0.62 -7.89 22.94
CA LYS A 293 -0.42 -8.88 23.99
C LYS A 293 0.34 -10.11 23.49
N ALA A 294 0.06 -10.54 22.26
CA ALA A 294 0.74 -11.68 21.64
C ALA A 294 2.18 -11.35 21.21
N LYS A 295 2.43 -10.10 20.80
CA LYS A 295 3.74 -9.60 20.38
C LYS A 295 4.04 -8.28 21.10
N PRO A 296 4.47 -8.34 22.38
CA PRO A 296 4.73 -7.16 23.17
C PRO A 296 5.76 -6.24 22.50
N ASN A 297 5.40 -4.97 22.37
CA ASN A 297 6.30 -3.92 21.90
C ASN A 297 5.96 -2.63 22.63
N GLN A 298 6.84 -2.23 23.55
CA GLN A 298 6.62 -1.10 24.46
C GLN A 298 6.37 0.21 23.70
N GLN A 299 7.13 0.47 22.63
CA GLN A 299 6.97 1.69 21.84
C GLN A 299 5.60 1.75 21.15
N LYS A 300 5.14 0.63 20.56
CA LYS A 300 3.79 0.57 19.97
C LYS A 300 2.70 0.77 21.02
N GLU A 301 2.86 0.17 22.20
CA GLU A 301 1.91 0.33 23.30
C GLU A 301 1.84 1.78 23.76
N GLU A 302 2.98 2.43 23.93
CA GLU A 302 3.08 3.84 24.34
C GLU A 302 2.46 4.78 23.30
N ILE A 303 2.71 4.55 22.00
CA ILE A 303 2.03 5.29 20.92
C ILE A 303 0.51 5.17 21.05
N ILE A 304 -0.01 3.95 21.29
CA ILE A 304 -1.46 3.76 21.47
C ILE A 304 -1.96 4.48 22.74
N ARG A 305 -1.26 4.37 23.87
CA ARG A 305 -1.63 5.10 25.09
C ARG A 305 -1.69 6.61 24.82
N ASN A 306 -0.67 7.18 24.19
CA ASN A 306 -0.60 8.59 23.86
C ASN A 306 -1.74 9.02 22.91
N ASN A 307 -2.10 8.15 21.96
CA ASN A 307 -3.21 8.36 21.05
C ASN A 307 -4.58 8.38 21.73
N PHE A 308 -4.72 7.74 22.90
CA PHE A 308 -5.98 7.59 23.64
C PHE A 308 -5.90 8.15 25.07
N GLY A 309 -5.20 9.27 25.28
CA GLY A 309 -5.22 10.01 26.55
C GLY A 309 -4.37 9.40 27.67
N GLY A 310 -3.28 8.72 27.32
CA GLY A 310 -2.33 8.11 28.26
C GLY A 310 -2.72 6.70 28.72
N GLN A 311 -3.85 6.16 28.25
CA GLN A 311 -4.35 4.85 28.66
C GLN A 311 -4.65 3.96 27.45
N LEU A 312 -4.56 2.64 27.64
CA LEU A 312 -5.06 1.70 26.65
C LEU A 312 -6.59 1.67 26.74
N PRO A 313 -7.32 1.75 25.61
CA PRO A 313 -8.75 1.54 25.61
C PRO A 313 -9.09 0.08 25.98
N GLU A 314 -10.33 -0.18 26.37
CA GLU A 314 -10.79 -1.54 26.70
C GLU A 314 -10.84 -2.44 25.46
N THR A 315 -11.23 -1.85 24.32
CA THR A 315 -11.24 -2.51 23.02
C THR A 315 -10.55 -1.62 22.00
N LEU A 316 -9.87 -2.23 21.02
CA LEU A 316 -9.28 -1.51 19.90
C LEU A 316 -9.28 -2.39 18.66
N THR A 317 -10.11 -2.03 17.69
CA THR A 317 -10.10 -2.65 16.37
C THR A 317 -9.32 -1.76 15.41
N ARG A 318 -8.30 -2.33 14.78
CA ARG A 318 -7.59 -1.67 13.67
C ARG A 318 -8.20 -2.11 12.35
N PHE A 319 -8.60 -1.13 11.55
CA PHE A 319 -8.94 -1.28 10.14
C PHE A 319 -7.75 -0.83 9.31
N GLU A 320 -7.22 -1.71 8.47
CA GLU A 320 -6.00 -1.43 7.70
C GLU A 320 -6.14 -1.84 6.24
N PHE A 321 -5.94 -0.89 5.33
CA PHE A 321 -5.89 -1.12 3.90
C PHE A 321 -4.44 -1.21 3.44
N GLN A 322 -4.00 -2.42 3.09
CA GLN A 322 -2.74 -2.67 2.42
C GLN A 322 -2.92 -2.49 0.91
N LEU A 323 -2.24 -1.50 0.36
CA LEU A 323 -2.25 -1.13 -1.06
C LEU A 323 -0.88 -1.42 -1.68
N ARG A 324 -0.88 -2.10 -2.83
CA ARG A 324 0.36 -2.45 -3.55
C ARG A 324 0.50 -1.68 -4.86
N ARG A 325 1.71 -1.69 -5.42
CA ARG A 325 2.10 -0.93 -6.62
C ARG A 325 1.10 -1.00 -7.78
N ARG A 326 0.52 -2.18 -8.07
CA ARG A 326 -0.46 -2.34 -9.16
C ARG A 326 -1.67 -1.41 -8.98
N PHE A 327 -2.13 -1.25 -7.75
CA PHE A 327 -3.23 -0.35 -7.40
C PHE A 327 -2.77 1.11 -7.43
N LEU A 328 -1.67 1.42 -6.74
CA LEU A 328 -1.15 2.79 -6.65
C LEU A 328 -0.91 3.41 -8.04
N ARG A 329 -0.28 2.65 -8.95
CA ARG A 329 -0.08 3.07 -10.35
C ARG A 329 -1.37 3.35 -11.11
N LYS A 330 -2.43 2.56 -10.85
CA LYS A 330 -3.75 2.79 -11.48
C LYS A 330 -4.32 4.15 -11.08
N TRP A 331 -3.96 4.65 -9.90
CA TRP A 331 -4.38 5.94 -9.36
C TRP A 331 -3.33 7.04 -9.53
N GLN A 332 -2.32 6.83 -10.39
CA GLN A 332 -1.25 7.79 -10.65
C GLN A 332 -0.46 8.19 -9.38
N ILE A 333 -0.45 7.33 -8.37
CA ILE A 333 0.39 7.52 -7.19
C ILE A 333 1.72 6.85 -7.48
N GLU A 334 2.67 7.68 -7.89
CA GLU A 334 4.01 7.26 -8.26
C GLU A 334 4.96 7.49 -7.10
N SER A 335 5.10 8.72 -6.61
CA SER A 335 6.01 9.12 -5.52
C SER A 335 5.35 9.11 -4.13
N PHE A 336 6.16 9.21 -3.07
CA PHE A 336 5.65 9.33 -1.71
C PHE A 336 4.94 10.66 -1.49
N SER A 337 5.42 11.73 -2.13
CA SER A 337 4.71 13.02 -2.14
C SER A 337 3.33 12.92 -2.79
N ASP A 338 3.20 12.18 -3.90
CA ASP A 338 1.90 11.92 -4.53
C ASP A 338 0.97 11.16 -3.59
N LEU A 339 1.49 10.18 -2.85
CA LEU A 339 0.71 9.43 -1.87
C LEU A 339 0.17 10.39 -0.80
N ILE A 340 1.03 11.18 -0.15
CA ILE A 340 0.66 12.12 0.91
C ILE A 340 -0.45 13.08 0.43
N ASP A 341 -0.29 13.62 -0.77
CA ASP A 341 -1.24 14.55 -1.39
C ASP A 341 -2.59 13.91 -1.76
N ASN A 342 -2.65 12.58 -1.87
CA ASN A 342 -3.85 11.84 -2.30
C ASN A 342 -4.44 10.93 -1.20
N MET A 343 -3.90 10.94 0.02
CA MET A 343 -4.34 10.05 1.11
C MET A 343 -5.83 10.17 1.44
N ASN A 344 -6.36 11.39 1.54
CA ASN A 344 -7.78 11.62 1.86
C ASN A 344 -8.72 11.05 0.80
N SER A 345 -8.32 11.20 -0.46
CA SER A 345 -9.09 10.74 -1.60
C SER A 345 -8.99 9.22 -1.77
N LEU A 346 -7.83 8.64 -1.44
CA LEU A 346 -7.67 7.18 -1.31
C LEU A 346 -8.58 6.63 -0.22
N GLY A 347 -8.58 7.25 0.96
CA GLY A 347 -9.45 6.90 2.07
C GLY A 347 -10.91 6.83 1.64
N HIS A 348 -11.39 7.90 0.98
CA HIS A 348 -12.75 7.96 0.42
C HIS A 348 -13.05 6.79 -0.50
N TYR A 349 -12.20 6.57 -1.52
CA TYR A 349 -12.41 5.49 -2.49
C TYR A 349 -12.45 4.12 -1.78
N LEU A 350 -11.55 3.89 -0.83
CA LEU A 350 -11.45 2.61 -0.14
C LEU A 350 -12.70 2.30 0.71
N THR A 351 -13.27 3.31 1.36
CA THR A 351 -14.38 3.16 2.32
C THR A 351 -15.77 3.46 1.78
N ASN A 352 -15.88 4.06 0.59
CA ASN A 352 -17.16 4.40 -0.06
C ASN A 352 -17.37 3.70 -1.41
N GLU A 353 -16.31 3.35 -2.13
CA GLU A 353 -16.44 2.74 -3.46
C GLU A 353 -15.93 1.31 -3.52
N TRP A 354 -14.81 1.02 -2.87
CA TRP A 354 -14.19 -0.29 -2.89
C TRP A 354 -14.78 -1.23 -1.87
N LEU A 355 -15.07 -0.74 -0.66
CA LEU A 355 -15.75 -1.46 0.40
C LEU A 355 -16.67 -0.52 1.17
N ARG A 356 -17.93 -0.90 1.36
CA ARG A 356 -18.92 -0.24 2.21
C ARG A 356 -19.58 -1.28 3.11
N ILE A 357 -19.99 -0.87 4.30
CA ILE A 357 -20.82 -1.68 5.18
C ILE A 357 -22.16 -0.98 5.35
N ALA A 358 -23.24 -1.70 5.05
CA ALA A 358 -24.61 -1.22 5.12
C ALA A 358 -25.26 -1.51 6.47
N GLU A 359 -26.27 -0.73 6.83
CA GLU A 359 -27.08 -0.92 8.03
C GLU A 359 -27.93 -2.20 7.94
N GLU A 360 -28.38 -2.55 6.73
CA GLU A 360 -29.26 -3.68 6.45
C GLU A 360 -28.66 -4.62 5.40
N PRO A 361 -29.09 -5.89 5.35
CA PRO A 361 -28.68 -6.83 4.31
C PRO A 361 -28.88 -6.26 2.91
N VAL A 362 -27.85 -6.39 2.07
CA VAL A 362 -27.83 -5.70 0.78
C VAL A 362 -28.43 -6.55 -0.33
N ASP A 363 -29.40 -5.98 -1.05
CA ASP A 363 -29.80 -6.49 -2.36
C ASP A 363 -28.66 -6.24 -3.37
N ARG A 364 -28.05 -7.33 -3.84
CA ARG A 364 -26.94 -7.29 -4.80
C ARG A 364 -27.31 -6.67 -6.14
N ARG A 365 -28.60 -6.57 -6.48
CA ARG A 365 -29.08 -5.90 -7.71
C ARG A 365 -29.12 -4.39 -7.58
N HIS A 366 -29.28 -3.87 -6.36
CA HIS A 366 -29.49 -2.45 -6.06
C HIS A 366 -28.64 -1.97 -4.87
N SER A 367 -27.37 -2.37 -4.84
CA SER A 367 -26.43 -2.04 -3.77
C SER A 367 -26.11 -0.54 -3.63
N ASP A 368 -26.49 0.28 -4.62
CA ASP A 368 -26.40 1.74 -4.61
C ASP A 368 -27.38 2.38 -3.62
N ARG A 369 -28.49 1.71 -3.32
CA ARG A 369 -29.55 2.21 -2.42
C ARG A 369 -29.33 1.85 -0.95
N ALA A 370 -28.38 0.97 -0.67
CA ALA A 370 -28.11 0.51 0.69
C ALA A 370 -27.60 1.66 1.56
N ARG A 371 -28.30 1.92 2.67
CA ARG A 371 -27.88 2.92 3.65
C ARG A 371 -26.59 2.44 4.34
N PRO A 372 -25.51 3.25 4.38
CA PRO A 372 -24.30 2.87 5.10
C PRO A 372 -24.56 2.77 6.60
N ALA A 373 -23.90 1.83 7.27
CA ALA A 373 -24.00 1.67 8.71
C ALA A 373 -23.36 2.86 9.44
N GLU A 374 -23.98 3.34 10.52
CA GLU A 374 -23.50 4.57 11.20
C GLU A 374 -22.05 4.43 11.72
N TRP A 375 -21.72 3.28 12.30
CA TRP A 375 -20.36 3.01 12.79
C TRP A 375 -19.33 2.96 11.66
N TRP A 376 -19.72 2.44 10.49
CA TRP A 376 -18.85 2.44 9.31
C TRP A 376 -18.66 3.85 8.75
N GLN A 377 -19.68 4.70 8.79
CA GLN A 377 -19.56 6.10 8.37
C GLN A 377 -18.52 6.86 9.21
N LYS A 378 -18.43 6.59 10.52
CA LYS A 378 -17.40 7.18 11.40
C LYS A 378 -16.00 6.76 10.97
N ILE A 379 -15.80 5.48 10.69
CA ILE A 379 -14.52 4.95 10.18
C ILE A 379 -14.20 5.52 8.80
N ALA A 380 -15.18 5.58 7.90
CA ALA A 380 -15.02 6.13 6.56
C ALA A 380 -14.61 7.61 6.61
N ALA A 381 -15.29 8.41 7.44
CA ALA A 381 -14.93 9.80 7.67
C ALA A 381 -13.52 9.96 8.22
N ALA A 382 -13.10 9.09 9.16
CA ALA A 382 -11.74 9.11 9.69
C ALA A 382 -10.70 8.83 8.60
N PHE A 383 -10.95 7.85 7.71
CA PHE A 383 -10.09 7.56 6.54
C PHE A 383 -9.97 8.74 5.58
N GLU A 384 -11.04 9.53 5.41
CA GLU A 384 -11.08 10.72 4.55
C GLU A 384 -10.32 11.92 5.12
N THR A 385 -9.87 11.84 6.37
CA THR A 385 -9.14 12.90 7.07
C THR A 385 -7.76 12.47 7.56
N ILE A 386 -7.23 11.32 7.10
CA ILE A 386 -5.89 10.86 7.51
C ILE A 386 -4.78 11.77 6.97
N GLY A 387 -4.98 12.41 5.80
CA GLY A 387 -4.04 13.37 5.23
C GLY A 387 -4.31 14.80 5.67
N GLU A 388 -3.25 15.61 5.77
CA GLU A 388 -3.31 17.04 6.10
C GLU A 388 -3.85 17.93 4.95
N VAL A 389 -3.94 17.39 3.74
CA VAL A 389 -4.21 18.15 2.50
C VAL A 389 -5.66 18.01 2.04
N GLN A 390 -6.26 19.08 1.51
CA GLN A 390 -7.61 19.04 0.95
C GLN A 390 -7.77 17.94 -0.13
N ARG A 391 -8.97 17.35 -0.19
CA ARG A 391 -9.32 16.28 -1.14
C ARG A 391 -9.05 16.70 -2.59
N LYS A 392 -8.09 16.05 -3.25
CA LYS A 392 -7.93 16.07 -4.71
C LYS A 392 -8.82 14.99 -5.34
N THR A 393 -9.47 15.23 -6.47
CA THR A 393 -10.24 14.17 -7.14
C THR A 393 -9.30 13.07 -7.62
N LEU A 394 -9.46 11.85 -7.09
CA LEU A 394 -8.72 10.71 -7.61
C LEU A 394 -9.21 10.39 -9.02
N THR A 395 -8.35 10.58 -10.00
CA THR A 395 -8.62 10.15 -11.36
C THR A 395 -7.93 8.81 -11.55
N SER A 396 -8.70 7.73 -11.51
CA SER A 396 -8.15 6.45 -11.95
C SER A 396 -7.73 6.62 -13.40
N VAL A 397 -6.54 6.17 -13.77
CA VAL A 397 -6.23 5.95 -15.19
C VAL A 397 -7.19 4.87 -15.65
N THR A 398 -8.33 5.29 -16.22
CA THR A 398 -9.12 4.44 -17.10
C THR A 398 -8.10 3.87 -18.06
N THR A 399 -7.94 2.56 -17.99
CA THR A 399 -6.91 1.84 -18.75
C THR A 399 -6.92 2.42 -20.15
N ARG A 400 -5.80 3.06 -20.54
CA ARG A 400 -5.58 3.65 -21.86
C ARG A 400 -6.33 2.82 -22.87
N VAL A 401 -7.15 3.48 -23.71
CA VAL A 401 -7.76 2.97 -24.95
C VAL A 401 -7.42 1.49 -25.14
N ARG A 402 -8.34 0.59 -24.76
CA ARG A 402 -8.10 -0.86 -24.85
C ARG A 402 -7.40 -1.12 -26.19
N HIS A 403 -6.17 -1.65 -26.13
CA HIS A 403 -5.30 -1.86 -27.29
C HIS A 403 -6.14 -2.23 -28.51
N ALA A 404 -6.21 -1.37 -29.53
CA ALA A 404 -7.19 -1.47 -30.62
C ALA A 404 -7.31 -2.90 -31.19
N PRO A 405 -6.22 -3.68 -31.36
CA PRO A 405 -6.28 -5.09 -31.72
C PRO A 405 -7.14 -6.02 -30.83
N SER A 406 -7.24 -5.76 -29.53
CA SER A 406 -8.08 -6.54 -28.61
C SER A 406 -9.56 -6.18 -28.73
N LEU A 407 -9.88 -4.89 -28.95
CA LEU A 407 -11.24 -4.46 -29.27
C LEU A 407 -11.70 -4.96 -30.64
N ILE A 408 -10.82 -4.87 -31.64
CA ILE A 408 -11.06 -5.43 -32.98
C ILE A 408 -11.30 -6.93 -32.88
N ARG A 409 -10.51 -7.68 -32.11
CA ARG A 409 -10.73 -9.12 -31.87
C ARG A 409 -12.09 -9.38 -31.23
N GLN A 410 -12.51 -8.57 -30.26
CA GLN A 410 -13.82 -8.70 -29.64
C GLN A 410 -14.96 -8.41 -30.63
N ALA A 411 -14.84 -7.33 -31.42
CA ALA A 411 -15.81 -6.96 -32.44
C ALA A 411 -15.94 -8.07 -33.50
N VAL A 412 -14.83 -8.63 -33.98
CA VAL A 412 -14.84 -9.77 -34.92
C VAL A 412 -15.53 -10.99 -34.28
N GLY A 413 -15.29 -11.28 -33.00
CA GLY A 413 -15.97 -12.36 -32.30
C GLY A 413 -17.49 -12.17 -32.21
N CYS A 414 -17.94 -10.95 -31.93
CA CYS A 414 -19.36 -10.59 -31.93
C CYS A 414 -19.99 -10.72 -33.33
N LEU A 415 -19.32 -10.20 -34.36
CA LEU A 415 -19.77 -10.26 -35.75
C LEU A 415 -19.81 -11.71 -36.25
N LEU A 416 -18.81 -12.54 -35.90
CA LEU A 416 -18.83 -13.97 -36.20
C LEU A 416 -20.07 -14.63 -35.61
N LYS A 417 -20.41 -14.38 -34.34
CA LYS A 417 -21.62 -14.96 -33.74
C LYS A 417 -22.90 -14.49 -34.43
N ALA A 418 -22.97 -13.23 -34.86
CA ALA A 418 -24.16 -12.67 -35.50
C ALA A 418 -24.34 -13.14 -36.95
N LEU A 419 -23.25 -13.35 -37.70
CA LEU A 419 -23.28 -13.57 -39.15
C LEU A 419 -22.92 -14.98 -39.58
N HIS A 420 -22.39 -15.82 -38.68
CA HIS A 420 -22.01 -17.21 -38.95
C HIS A 420 -23.10 -18.05 -39.63
N PRO A 421 -24.41 -17.89 -39.36
CA PRO A 421 -25.44 -18.66 -40.08
C PRO A 421 -25.49 -18.37 -41.59
N ASN A 422 -25.07 -17.18 -42.01
CA ASN A 422 -25.26 -16.68 -43.38
C ASN A 422 -23.97 -16.69 -44.22
N CYS A 423 -22.82 -17.04 -43.62
CA CYS A 423 -21.52 -16.91 -44.26
C CYS A 423 -20.80 -18.27 -44.34
N THR A 424 -20.67 -18.81 -45.55
CA THR A 424 -19.96 -20.08 -45.80
C THR A 424 -18.47 -19.91 -46.08
N SER A 425 -18.01 -18.66 -46.24
CA SER A 425 -16.60 -18.34 -46.52
C SER A 425 -16.17 -17.04 -45.85
N ALA A 426 -14.86 -16.85 -45.67
CA ALA A 426 -14.30 -15.61 -45.14
C ALA A 426 -14.62 -14.40 -46.03
N ALA A 427 -14.64 -14.58 -47.35
CA ALA A 427 -15.00 -13.52 -48.29
C ALA A 427 -16.47 -13.10 -48.13
N GLY A 428 -17.39 -14.07 -48.00
CA GLY A 428 -18.81 -13.80 -47.73
C GLY A 428 -19.03 -13.09 -46.39
N PHE A 429 -18.29 -13.50 -45.35
CA PHE A 429 -18.32 -12.85 -44.04
C PHE A 429 -17.88 -11.39 -44.08
N LEU A 430 -16.79 -11.09 -44.79
CA LEU A 430 -16.30 -9.71 -44.94
C LEU A 430 -17.27 -8.84 -45.75
N ALA A 431 -17.86 -9.38 -46.81
CA ALA A 431 -18.88 -8.67 -47.60
C ALA A 431 -20.11 -8.32 -46.75
N GLU A 432 -20.60 -9.27 -45.96
CA GLU A 432 -21.76 -9.07 -45.08
C GLU A 432 -21.46 -8.07 -43.94
N ILE A 433 -20.26 -8.11 -43.34
CA ILE A 433 -19.84 -7.09 -42.37
C ILE A 433 -19.86 -5.72 -43.02
N HIS A 434 -19.23 -5.59 -44.19
CA HIS A 434 -19.09 -4.32 -44.87
C HIS A 434 -20.46 -3.71 -45.20
N GLU A 435 -21.39 -4.53 -45.69
CA GLU A 435 -22.75 -4.07 -45.99
C GLU A 435 -23.53 -3.65 -44.75
N ARG A 436 -23.42 -4.41 -43.65
CA ARG A 436 -24.08 -4.05 -42.38
C ARG A 436 -23.50 -2.80 -41.74
N VAL A 437 -22.17 -2.67 -41.72
CA VAL A 437 -21.52 -1.46 -41.20
C VAL A 437 -21.93 -0.25 -42.03
N ARG A 438 -21.95 -0.38 -43.37
CA ARG A 438 -22.42 0.68 -44.26
C ARG A 438 -23.89 1.05 -43.96
N LYS A 439 -24.76 0.06 -43.80
CA LYS A 439 -26.17 0.28 -43.49
C LYS A 439 -26.37 0.99 -42.16
N GLU A 440 -25.71 0.54 -41.09
CA GLU A 440 -25.80 1.17 -39.78
C GLU A 440 -25.27 2.61 -39.78
N ILE A 441 -24.19 2.90 -40.52
CA ILE A 441 -23.68 4.26 -40.70
C ILE A 441 -24.70 5.12 -41.46
N SER A 442 -25.33 4.55 -42.50
CA SER A 442 -26.38 5.23 -43.26
C SER A 442 -27.61 5.53 -42.40
N ASP A 443 -28.05 4.56 -41.59
CA ASP A 443 -29.23 4.67 -40.73
C ASP A 443 -28.98 5.65 -39.57
N MET A 444 -27.75 5.72 -39.05
CA MET A 444 -27.32 6.71 -38.05
C MET A 444 -27.19 8.12 -38.65
N GLY A 445 -26.94 8.22 -39.95
CA GLY A 445 -26.62 9.48 -40.62
C GLY A 445 -25.14 9.86 -40.45
N ILE A 446 -24.51 10.23 -41.57
CA ILE A 446 -23.07 10.53 -41.64
C ILE A 446 -22.68 11.62 -40.64
N SER A 447 -23.49 12.67 -40.50
CA SER A 447 -23.21 13.78 -39.58
C SER A 447 -23.23 13.37 -38.10
N GLU A 448 -24.09 12.43 -37.71
CA GLU A 448 -24.12 11.94 -36.32
C GLU A 448 -22.93 11.00 -36.06
N PHE A 449 -22.60 10.15 -37.04
CA PHE A 449 -21.42 9.30 -36.96
C PHE A 449 -20.14 10.13 -36.81
N ASP A 450 -19.97 11.17 -37.64
CA ASP A 450 -18.82 12.08 -37.58
C ASP A 450 -18.76 12.87 -36.27
N ALA A 451 -19.91 13.29 -35.72
CA ALA A 451 -19.97 13.94 -34.42
C ALA A 451 -19.52 13.01 -33.28
N ARG A 452 -19.93 11.73 -33.32
CA ARG A 452 -19.47 10.72 -32.36
C ARG A 452 -17.98 10.42 -32.50
N LEU A 453 -17.49 10.31 -33.74
CA LEU A 453 -16.07 10.11 -34.01
C LEU A 453 -15.22 11.28 -33.50
N SER A 454 -15.68 12.51 -33.75
CA SER A 454 -15.05 13.75 -33.29
C SER A 454 -15.05 13.85 -31.76
N LYS A 455 -16.14 13.43 -31.11
CA LYS A 455 -16.21 13.34 -29.65
C LYS A 455 -15.21 12.33 -29.08
N CYS A 456 -15.09 11.14 -29.66
CA CYS A 456 -14.08 10.16 -29.27
C CYS A 456 -12.65 10.70 -29.46
N HIS A 457 -12.41 11.51 -30.49
CA HIS A 457 -11.12 12.18 -30.72
C HIS A 457 -10.82 13.23 -29.64
N ALA A 458 -11.81 14.08 -29.31
CA ALA A 458 -11.69 15.09 -28.26
C ALA A 458 -11.49 14.49 -26.86
N GLU A 459 -12.07 13.32 -26.59
CA GLU A 459 -11.90 12.57 -25.33
C GLU A 459 -10.56 11.77 -25.28
N GLY A 460 -9.70 11.90 -26.29
CA GLY A 460 -8.41 11.21 -26.36
C GLY A 460 -8.52 9.68 -26.53
N GLN A 461 -9.67 9.20 -26.99
CA GLN A 461 -9.95 7.75 -27.13
C GLN A 461 -9.47 7.18 -28.47
N LEU A 462 -9.12 8.02 -29.44
CA LEU A 462 -8.62 7.66 -30.77
C LEU A 462 -7.13 7.99 -30.93
N ALA A 463 -6.28 7.47 -30.04
CA ALA A 463 -4.84 7.51 -30.28
C ALA A 463 -4.44 6.30 -31.15
N THR A 464 -3.95 6.56 -32.37
CA THR A 464 -3.31 5.63 -33.32
C THR A 464 -4.19 4.54 -33.95
N VAL A 465 -4.86 4.85 -35.06
CA VAL A 465 -5.41 3.85 -36.01
C VAL A 465 -4.65 3.85 -37.36
N ASP A 466 -3.96 4.94 -37.72
CA ASP A 466 -3.33 5.09 -39.05
C ASP A 466 -2.16 4.14 -39.37
N VAL A 467 -1.53 3.52 -38.37
CA VAL A 467 -0.34 2.67 -38.58
C VAL A 467 -0.69 1.19 -38.82
N ALA A 468 -1.90 0.74 -38.46
CA ALA A 468 -2.20 -0.70 -38.42
C ALA A 468 -2.71 -1.30 -39.75
N LEU A 469 -3.20 -0.48 -40.68
CA LEU A 469 -3.82 -0.99 -41.93
C LEU A 469 -2.82 -1.12 -43.09
N SER A 470 -1.66 -0.48 -43.03
CA SER A 470 -0.61 -0.53 -44.06
C SER A 470 0.33 -1.74 -43.96
N GLY A 471 0.24 -2.53 -42.88
CA GLY A 471 1.18 -3.62 -42.57
C GLY A 471 0.62 -5.05 -42.61
N LEU A 472 -0.61 -5.27 -43.08
CA LEU A 472 -1.17 -6.64 -43.15
C LEU A 472 -0.59 -7.40 -44.36
N PRO A 473 0.14 -8.52 -44.17
CA PRO A 473 0.63 -9.32 -45.28
C PRO A 473 -0.55 -9.96 -46.02
N ALA A 474 -0.54 -9.87 -47.35
CA ALA A 474 -1.63 -10.25 -48.26
C ALA A 474 -2.02 -11.74 -48.29
N LYS A 475 -1.54 -12.59 -47.38
CA LYS A 475 -1.89 -14.03 -47.35
C LYS A 475 -1.95 -14.57 -45.92
N VAL A 476 -3.11 -14.43 -45.29
CA VAL A 476 -3.54 -15.37 -44.25
C VAL A 476 -4.54 -16.31 -44.90
N SER A 477 -4.16 -17.58 -45.11
CA SER A 477 -5.06 -18.54 -45.75
C SER A 477 -6.26 -18.84 -44.84
N ALA A 478 -7.44 -19.04 -45.44
CA ALA A 478 -8.67 -19.38 -44.71
C ALA A 478 -8.50 -20.64 -43.83
N GLU A 479 -7.61 -21.56 -44.21
CA GLU A 479 -7.25 -22.74 -43.42
C GLU A 479 -6.53 -22.41 -42.11
N SER A 480 -5.67 -21.38 -42.08
CA SER A 480 -5.00 -20.93 -40.86
C SER A 480 -6.00 -20.40 -39.83
N ILE A 481 -7.02 -19.68 -40.32
CA ILE A 481 -8.11 -19.15 -39.49
C ILE A 481 -9.00 -20.29 -38.98
N LEU A 482 -9.39 -21.22 -39.86
CA LEU A 482 -10.23 -22.37 -39.50
C LEU A 482 -9.53 -23.34 -38.52
N ALA A 483 -8.24 -23.61 -38.71
CA ALA A 483 -7.44 -24.44 -37.79
C ALA A 483 -7.33 -23.82 -36.40
N ARG A 484 -7.33 -22.48 -36.31
CA ARG A 484 -7.29 -21.76 -35.04
C ARG A 484 -8.65 -21.71 -34.35
N LEU A 485 -9.74 -21.55 -35.11
CA LEU A 485 -11.11 -21.63 -34.58
C LEU A 485 -11.46 -23.02 -34.04
N ARG A 486 -10.95 -24.09 -34.66
CA ARG A 486 -11.11 -25.46 -34.17
C ARG A 486 -10.40 -25.70 -32.82
N ARG A 487 -9.23 -25.10 -32.60
CA ARG A 487 -8.51 -25.18 -31.30
C ARG A 487 -9.26 -24.46 -30.18
N MET A 488 -9.88 -23.32 -30.47
CA MET A 488 -10.64 -22.55 -29.46
C MET A 488 -11.93 -23.24 -29.00
N ARG A 489 -12.61 -23.98 -29.89
CA ARG A 489 -13.81 -24.76 -29.53
C ARG A 489 -13.50 -25.94 -28.60
N LYS A 490 -12.30 -26.52 -28.70
CA LYS A 490 -11.87 -27.61 -27.82
C LYS A 490 -11.66 -27.10 -26.38
N SER A 491 -10.97 -25.98 -26.22
CA SER A 491 -10.71 -25.38 -24.90
C SER A 491 -11.98 -24.84 -24.21
N GLU A 492 -12.95 -24.32 -24.95
CA GLU A 492 -14.21 -23.83 -24.34
C GLU A 492 -15.10 -24.96 -23.83
N ARG A 493 -15.04 -26.14 -24.46
CA ARG A 493 -15.78 -27.33 -24.02
C ARG A 493 -15.12 -27.95 -22.79
N GLU A 494 -13.79 -28.09 -22.80
CA GLU A 494 -12.98 -28.58 -21.67
C GLU A 494 -13.21 -27.69 -20.42
N ILE A 495 -13.16 -26.35 -20.57
CA ILE A 495 -13.44 -25.39 -19.47
C ILE A 495 -14.89 -25.49 -18.95
N ARG A 496 -15.85 -25.90 -19.79
CA ARG A 496 -17.27 -25.99 -19.40
C ARG A 496 -17.59 -27.32 -18.72
N GLU A 497 -16.89 -28.38 -19.09
CA GLU A 497 -16.95 -29.70 -18.46
C GLU A 497 -16.26 -29.66 -17.07
N GLU A 498 -15.06 -29.07 -16.96
CA GLU A 498 -14.37 -28.84 -15.66
C GLU A 498 -15.20 -27.98 -14.69
N ARG A 499 -15.90 -26.97 -15.20
CA ARG A 499 -16.73 -26.07 -14.40
C ARG A 499 -18.06 -26.70 -13.97
N SER A 500 -18.52 -27.73 -14.68
CA SER A 500 -19.70 -28.51 -14.30
C SER A 500 -19.36 -29.52 -13.21
N GLU A 501 -18.21 -30.21 -13.32
CA GLU A 501 -17.68 -31.09 -12.25
C GLU A 501 -17.38 -30.31 -10.97
N PHE A 502 -16.78 -29.12 -11.09
CA PHE A 502 -16.52 -28.25 -9.95
C PHE A 502 -17.79 -27.80 -9.23
N LEU A 503 -18.89 -27.55 -9.94
CA LEU A 503 -20.14 -27.07 -9.33
C LEU A 503 -21.03 -28.20 -8.79
N SER A 504 -20.89 -29.44 -9.28
CA SER A 504 -21.61 -30.60 -8.73
C SER A 504 -21.05 -31.08 -7.37
N GLY A 505 -19.85 -30.64 -6.98
CA GLY A 505 -19.25 -30.95 -5.67
C GLY A 505 -19.64 -30.01 -4.53
N PHE A 506 -20.44 -28.95 -4.78
CA PHE A 506 -20.83 -27.97 -3.77
C PHE A 506 -22.35 -27.97 -3.56
N VAL A 507 -22.83 -28.94 -2.80
CA VAL A 507 -24.14 -28.87 -2.14
C VAL A 507 -23.95 -29.26 -0.67
N ASN A 508 -24.21 -28.28 0.21
CA ASN A 508 -24.23 -28.35 1.67
C ASN A 508 -22.88 -28.63 2.37
N ASP A 509 -22.11 -27.55 2.55
CA ASP A 509 -21.36 -27.16 3.76
C ASP A 509 -20.14 -26.30 3.37
N VAL A 510 -19.98 -25.17 4.06
CA VAL A 510 -18.93 -24.18 3.83
C VAL A 510 -17.58 -24.78 4.25
N PRO A 511 -16.54 -24.78 3.40
CA PRO A 511 -15.24 -25.30 3.82
C PRO A 511 -14.58 -24.29 4.76
N PHE A 512 -14.43 -24.69 6.02
CA PHE A 512 -13.51 -24.07 6.97
C PHE A 512 -12.13 -24.74 6.80
N VAL A 513 -11.11 -23.97 6.42
CA VAL A 513 -9.74 -24.48 6.43
C VAL A 513 -9.19 -24.27 7.84
N SER A 514 -9.30 -25.29 8.69
CA SER A 514 -8.58 -25.35 9.96
C SER A 514 -7.13 -25.74 9.69
N TRP A 515 -6.18 -24.92 10.11
CA TRP A 515 -4.82 -25.38 10.39
C TRP A 515 -4.82 -25.90 11.82
N ASN A 516 -4.71 -27.22 11.99
CA ASN A 516 -4.39 -27.83 13.29
C ASN A 516 -2.86 -27.96 13.36
N ASP A 517 -2.24 -27.26 14.30
CA ASP A 517 -0.79 -27.32 14.58
C ASP A 517 -0.46 -28.31 15.71
N ASP A 518 -1.24 -29.38 15.90
CA ASP A 518 -0.96 -30.39 16.91
C ASP A 518 -1.40 -31.80 16.43
N GLU A 519 -0.57 -32.48 15.62
CA GLU A 519 -0.43 -33.94 15.70
C GLU A 519 1.02 -34.35 15.33
N PRO A 520 1.67 -35.24 16.13
CA PRO A 520 3.02 -35.70 15.86
C PRO A 520 3.05 -36.76 14.75
N GLU A 521 4.10 -36.67 13.94
CA GLU A 521 4.46 -37.60 12.86
C GLU A 521 4.30 -39.08 13.26
N GLN A 522 3.51 -39.82 12.49
CA GLN A 522 3.79 -41.23 12.14
C GLN A 522 2.89 -41.70 11.00
N SER A 523 3.43 -41.74 9.77
CA SER A 523 3.37 -42.86 8.81
C SER A 523 3.42 -42.39 7.34
N GLY A 524 4.43 -42.90 6.62
CA GLY A 524 4.39 -43.44 5.24
C GLY A 524 3.90 -42.57 4.06
N PRO A 525 4.63 -42.55 2.92
CA PRO A 525 4.21 -41.83 1.73
C PRO A 525 3.22 -42.68 0.92
N GLU A 526 2.00 -42.17 0.70
CA GLU A 526 1.19 -42.58 -0.45
C GLU A 526 0.78 -41.34 -1.24
N ASP A 527 0.97 -41.48 -2.55
CA ASP A 527 0.69 -40.51 -3.60
C ASP A 527 -0.74 -39.99 -3.56
N ILE A 528 -0.90 -38.67 -3.51
CA ILE A 528 -2.09 -38.01 -4.06
C ILE A 528 -1.65 -36.76 -4.83
N ILE A 529 -1.76 -36.86 -6.16
CA ILE A 529 -1.76 -35.76 -7.11
C ILE A 529 -3.11 -35.04 -7.01
N PHE A 530 -3.10 -33.73 -6.73
CA PHE A 530 -4.08 -32.75 -7.23
C PHE A 530 -3.45 -31.36 -7.35
#